data_AF-A0A1G0KXR0-F1
#
_entry.id   AF-A0A1G0KXR0-F1
#
_cell.length_a   1.000
_cell.length_b   1.000
_cell.length_c   1.000
_cell.angle_alpha   90.00
_cell.angle_beta   90.00
_cell.angle_gamma   90.00
#
_symmetry.space_group_name_H-M   'P 1'
#
loop_
_entity.id
_entity.type
_entity.pdbx_description
1 polymer ?
#
loop_
_entity_poly.entity_id
_entity_poly.type
_entity_poly.pdbx_seq_one_letter_code
_entity_poly.pdbx_strand_id
1 'polypeptide(L)'
;MRILITLFLMTLWQSLLADSSVYEVEVLIFSQSAGGSEQAPGFPGTPDMGKAGPLERKGVSLLPGDQLAGVRKRLDQSGTYQVMRHLSWRQSLANGTVPQPFKVTYPEQGDSAGGKRLMGTLSLGRSSYAILKVDLLLQQDGQSYRMEETRRMKRGELHYLDHPKMGVIATIQPVD
;
A
#
# COMPACT_ATOMS: atom_id res chain seq x y z
N MET A 1 -1.00 -50.50 -44.01
CA MET A 1 -0.54 -49.16 -44.44
C MET A 1 -1.68 -48.21 -44.09
N ARG A 2 -1.62 -47.62 -42.89
CA ARG A 2 -1.10 -46.26 -42.60
C ARG A 2 -2.13 -45.20 -42.96
N ILE A 3 -2.31 -44.25 -42.03
CA ILE A 3 -3.23 -43.10 -42.03
C ILE A 3 -4.58 -43.43 -41.35
N LEU A 4 -4.61 -43.39 -40.01
CA LEU A 4 -5.76 -42.85 -39.27
C LEU A 4 -5.51 -42.59 -37.77
N ILE A 5 -4.34 -42.06 -37.35
CA ILE A 5 -4.16 -41.62 -35.95
C ILE A 5 -3.27 -40.37 -35.93
N THR A 6 -3.77 -39.28 -36.48
CA THR A 6 -3.16 -37.95 -36.36
C THR A 6 -4.27 -36.93 -36.15
N LEU A 7 -4.96 -36.97 -35.00
CA LEU A 7 -5.82 -35.86 -34.52
C LEU A 7 -6.42 -36.18 -33.14
N PHE A 8 -5.58 -36.50 -32.14
CA PHE A 8 -6.05 -36.51 -30.74
C PHE A 8 -4.97 -36.06 -29.75
N LEU A 9 -4.09 -35.14 -30.18
CA LEU A 9 -3.01 -34.62 -29.32
C LEU A 9 -2.83 -33.10 -29.49
N MET A 10 -3.93 -32.37 -29.68
CA MET A 10 -3.86 -30.92 -29.96
C MET A 10 -5.02 -30.12 -29.33
N THR A 11 -5.47 -30.49 -28.14
CA THR A 11 -6.46 -29.71 -27.36
C THR A 11 -6.13 -29.63 -25.87
N LEU A 12 -4.86 -29.83 -25.49
CA LEU A 12 -4.39 -29.51 -24.14
C LEU A 12 -3.47 -28.27 -24.12
N TRP A 13 -3.75 -27.31 -24.99
CA TRP A 13 -3.50 -25.90 -24.69
C TRP A 13 -4.73 -25.34 -23.98
N GLN A 14 -5.07 -25.92 -22.82
CA GLN A 14 -6.01 -25.22 -21.95
C GLN A 14 -5.24 -24.05 -21.37
N SER A 15 -5.65 -22.87 -21.81
CA SER A 15 -5.20 -21.57 -21.34
C SER A 15 -4.99 -21.63 -19.83
N LEU A 16 -3.76 -21.42 -19.38
CA LEU A 16 -3.52 -20.89 -18.05
C LEU A 16 -4.12 -19.48 -18.09
N LEU A 17 -5.44 -19.36 -17.90
CA LEU A 17 -6.01 -18.06 -17.59
C LEU A 17 -5.36 -17.67 -16.27
N ALA A 18 -4.43 -16.72 -16.33
CA ALA A 18 -3.95 -16.07 -15.15
C ALA A 18 -5.18 -15.51 -14.44
N ASP A 19 -5.54 -16.08 -13.30
CA ASP A 19 -6.59 -15.55 -12.43
C ASP A 19 -6.12 -14.19 -11.91
N SER A 20 -6.41 -13.14 -12.69
CA SER A 20 -6.13 -11.76 -12.36
C SER A 20 -7.40 -11.13 -11.84
N SER A 21 -7.37 -10.68 -10.59
CA SER A 21 -8.44 -9.91 -9.98
C SER A 21 -8.00 -8.45 -9.91
N VAL A 22 -8.94 -7.55 -10.17
CA VAL A 22 -8.70 -6.12 -10.08
C VAL A 22 -9.07 -5.68 -8.67
N TYR A 23 -8.20 -4.92 -8.02
CA TYR A 23 -8.44 -4.39 -6.69
C TYR A 23 -8.41 -2.88 -6.69
N GLU A 24 -9.33 -2.27 -5.97
CA GLU A 24 -9.25 -0.89 -5.51
C GLU A 24 -8.73 -0.90 -4.08
N VAL A 25 -7.68 -0.11 -3.86
CA VAL A 25 -7.06 0.04 -2.56
C VAL A 25 -7.06 1.51 -2.20
N GLU A 26 -7.43 1.80 -0.97
CA GLU A 26 -7.37 3.14 -0.42
C GLU A 26 -6.58 3.12 0.88
N VAL A 27 -5.67 4.09 1.04
CA VAL A 27 -4.74 4.19 2.16
C VAL A 27 -4.69 5.62 2.66
N LEU A 28 -4.92 5.79 3.96
CA LEU A 28 -4.63 7.00 4.73
C LEU A 28 -3.39 6.77 5.59
N ILE A 29 -2.41 7.66 5.47
CA ILE A 29 -1.24 7.70 6.34
C ILE A 29 -1.28 9.01 7.12
N PHE A 30 -1.14 8.94 8.43
CA PHE A 30 -1.21 10.11 9.29
C PHE A 30 -0.19 10.01 10.43
N SER A 31 0.23 11.16 10.94
CA SER A 31 0.99 11.24 12.20
C SER A 31 0.05 11.54 13.37
N GLN A 32 0.48 11.20 14.58
CA GLN A 32 -0.27 11.50 15.80
C GLN A 32 0.63 12.13 16.86
N SER A 33 0.11 13.15 17.55
CA SER A 33 0.84 13.83 18.63
C SER A 33 0.67 13.11 19.99
N ALA A 34 -0.33 12.22 20.11
CA ALA A 34 -0.72 11.59 21.37
C ALA A 34 0.14 10.39 21.80
N GLY A 35 1.12 9.97 21.00
CA GLY A 35 2.09 8.95 21.43
C GLY A 35 3.02 9.55 22.48
N GLY A 36 3.01 8.98 23.69
CA GLY A 36 3.78 9.46 24.84
C GLY A 36 5.30 9.58 24.61
N SER A 37 6.04 9.78 25.70
CA SER A 37 7.50 9.88 25.72
C SER A 37 8.19 8.54 25.42
N GLU A 38 7.80 7.85 24.37
CA GLU A 38 8.62 6.78 23.82
C GLU A 38 9.91 7.38 23.31
N GLN A 39 11.01 6.97 23.93
CA GLN A 39 12.35 7.19 23.43
C GLN A 39 12.39 6.62 22.01
N ALA A 40 12.75 7.43 21.01
CA ALA A 40 12.92 6.93 19.65
C ALA A 40 13.93 5.76 19.69
N PRO A 41 13.63 4.62 19.03
CA PRO A 41 14.61 3.56 18.88
C PRO A 41 15.81 4.13 18.11
N GLY A 42 17.04 3.89 18.58
CA GLY A 42 18.29 4.50 18.10
C GLY A 42 18.34 4.83 16.59
N PHE A 43 18.93 3.96 15.77
CA PHE A 43 18.84 4.09 14.31
C PHE A 43 17.79 3.08 13.81
N PRO A 44 16.56 3.52 13.43
CA PRO A 44 15.47 2.60 13.09
C PRO A 44 15.63 1.91 11.72
N GLY A 45 16.76 2.14 11.03
CA GLY A 45 16.94 1.75 9.64
C GLY A 45 16.20 2.69 8.68
N THR A 46 16.17 2.31 7.41
CA THR A 46 15.58 3.12 6.34
C THR A 46 14.83 2.24 5.35
N PRO A 47 13.66 2.66 4.85
CA PRO A 47 12.97 1.96 3.78
C PRO A 47 13.83 1.83 2.51
N ASP A 48 13.70 0.72 1.78
CA ASP A 48 14.37 0.52 0.49
C ASP A 48 13.70 1.34 -0.62
N MET A 49 14.09 2.61 -0.72
CA MET A 49 13.59 3.55 -1.72
C MET A 49 14.13 3.27 -3.13
N GLY A 50 15.21 2.48 -3.26
CA GLY A 50 15.90 2.24 -4.54
C GLY A 50 15.12 1.33 -5.48
N LYS A 51 14.32 0.42 -4.92
CA LYS A 51 13.44 -0.48 -5.68
C LYS A 51 12.05 0.10 -5.97
N ALA A 52 11.73 1.23 -5.36
CA ALA A 52 10.39 1.82 -5.44
C ALA A 52 10.21 2.63 -6.72
N GLY A 53 9.11 2.37 -7.44
CA GLY A 53 8.69 3.15 -8.61
C GLY A 53 7.70 4.28 -8.27
N PRO A 54 7.22 5.03 -9.27
CA PRO A 54 6.02 5.85 -9.09
C PRO A 54 4.79 4.98 -8.81
N LEU A 55 3.77 5.56 -8.15
CA LEU A 55 2.49 4.88 -7.91
C LEU A 55 1.76 4.60 -9.22
N GLU A 56 1.57 5.63 -10.05
CA GLU A 56 0.97 5.48 -11.38
C GLU A 56 1.97 4.84 -12.34
N ARG A 57 1.59 3.69 -12.91
CA ARG A 57 2.41 2.87 -13.82
C ARG A 57 1.53 1.84 -14.51
N LYS A 58 2.10 1.08 -15.47
CA LYS A 58 1.36 0.03 -16.17
C LYS A 58 0.71 -0.96 -15.17
N GLY A 59 -0.60 -1.12 -15.26
CA GLY A 59 -1.39 -2.00 -14.38
C GLY A 59 -1.79 -1.38 -13.04
N VAL A 60 -1.47 -0.10 -12.80
CA VAL A 60 -1.87 0.69 -11.62
C VAL A 60 -2.40 2.06 -12.06
N SER A 61 -3.65 2.37 -11.77
CA SER A 61 -4.28 3.65 -12.08
C SER A 61 -4.74 4.37 -10.80
N LEU A 62 -4.48 5.67 -10.69
CA LEU A 62 -4.95 6.47 -9.55
C LEU A 62 -6.48 6.60 -9.54
N LEU A 63 -7.02 6.72 -8.34
CA LEU A 63 -8.44 6.95 -8.10
C LEU A 63 -8.64 8.15 -7.15
N PRO A 64 -9.83 8.76 -7.12
CA PRO A 64 -10.12 9.90 -6.22
C PRO A 64 -10.06 9.57 -4.73
N GLY A 65 -10.38 8.33 -4.31
CA GLY A 65 -10.35 7.89 -2.92
C GLY A 65 -11.50 8.43 -2.06
N ASP A 66 -12.68 7.84 -2.20
CA ASP A 66 -13.90 8.24 -1.51
C ASP A 66 -14.25 7.35 -0.31
N GLN A 67 -13.77 6.11 -0.24
CA GLN A 67 -14.15 5.14 0.80
C GLN A 67 -13.68 5.59 2.19
N LEU A 68 -12.53 6.24 2.28
CA LEU A 68 -11.97 6.76 3.53
C LEU A 68 -12.22 8.26 3.72
N ALA A 69 -13.03 8.93 2.89
CA ALA A 69 -13.31 10.36 3.03
C ALA A 69 -13.91 10.72 4.40
N GLY A 70 -14.81 9.88 4.92
CA GLY A 70 -15.37 10.05 6.26
C GLY A 70 -14.35 9.86 7.39
N VAL A 71 -13.40 8.93 7.21
CA VAL A 71 -12.28 8.71 8.16
C VAL A 71 -11.35 9.92 8.13
N ARG A 72 -10.96 10.37 6.93
CA ARG A 72 -10.14 11.56 6.71
C ARG A 72 -10.70 12.77 7.44
N LYS A 73 -11.99 13.05 7.23
CA LYS A 73 -12.68 14.17 7.88
C LYS A 73 -12.60 14.10 9.41
N ARG A 74 -12.79 12.91 10.00
CA ARG A 74 -12.68 12.73 11.46
C ARG A 74 -11.25 12.93 11.97
N LEU A 75 -10.24 12.47 11.22
CA LEU A 75 -8.84 12.71 11.56
C LEU A 75 -8.50 14.20 11.54
N ASP A 76 -8.91 14.92 10.49
CA ASP A 76 -8.68 16.37 10.38
C ASP A 76 -9.40 17.16 11.49
N GLN A 77 -10.57 16.68 11.94
CA GLN A 77 -11.36 17.33 12.99
C GLN A 77 -10.86 17.07 14.42
N SER A 78 -9.98 16.09 14.64
CA SER A 78 -9.58 15.70 16.00
C SER A 78 -8.59 16.67 16.65
N GLY A 79 -7.78 17.38 15.85
CA GLY A 79 -6.64 18.19 16.30
C GLY A 79 -5.43 17.37 16.78
N THR A 80 -5.58 16.06 16.97
CA THR A 80 -4.51 15.14 17.43
C THR A 80 -3.75 14.49 16.27
N TYR A 81 -4.41 14.37 15.12
CA TYR A 81 -3.89 13.71 13.93
C TYR A 81 -3.56 14.71 12.83
N GLN A 82 -2.51 14.43 12.07
CA GLN A 82 -2.20 15.13 10.84
C GLN A 82 -2.11 14.12 9.71
N VAL A 83 -3.04 14.19 8.74
CA VAL A 83 -2.99 13.34 7.56
C VAL A 83 -1.84 13.79 6.66
N MET A 84 -0.92 12.86 6.42
CA MET A 84 0.27 13.06 5.60
C MET A 84 0.00 12.63 4.16
N ARG A 85 -0.68 11.51 3.95
CA ARG A 85 -1.06 11.03 2.60
C ARG A 85 -2.44 10.39 2.60
N HIS A 86 -3.14 10.58 1.50
CA HIS A 86 -4.37 9.88 1.17
C HIS A 86 -4.22 9.40 -0.28
N LEU A 87 -4.13 8.09 -0.46
CA LEU A 87 -3.86 7.45 -1.75
C LEU A 87 -5.01 6.52 -2.07
N SER A 88 -5.46 6.54 -3.31
CA SER A 88 -6.38 5.54 -3.83
C SER A 88 -5.92 5.12 -5.21
N TRP A 89 -5.92 3.82 -5.46
CA TRP A 89 -5.51 3.28 -6.74
C TRP A 89 -6.24 1.98 -7.05
N ARG A 90 -6.34 1.69 -8.35
CA ARG A 90 -6.79 0.40 -8.87
C ARG A 90 -5.58 -0.37 -9.40
N GLN A 91 -5.48 -1.66 -9.09
CA GLN A 91 -4.38 -2.52 -9.52
C GLN A 91 -4.89 -3.91 -9.92
N SER A 92 -4.45 -4.40 -11.08
CA SER A 92 -4.67 -5.80 -11.47
C SER A 92 -3.60 -6.69 -10.88
N LEU A 93 -4.02 -7.77 -10.18
CA LEU A 93 -3.13 -8.73 -9.53
C LEU A 93 -3.45 -10.16 -9.96
N ALA A 94 -2.52 -10.78 -10.67
CA ALA A 94 -2.51 -12.23 -10.87
C ALA A 94 -2.12 -12.95 -9.57
N ASN A 95 -2.56 -14.20 -9.40
CA ASN A 95 -2.03 -15.05 -8.34
C ASN A 95 -0.52 -15.23 -8.49
N GLY A 96 0.23 -15.07 -7.40
CA GLY A 96 1.70 -15.11 -7.38
C GLY A 96 2.37 -13.79 -7.78
N THR A 97 1.61 -12.69 -7.91
CA THR A 97 2.18 -11.38 -8.23
C THR A 97 3.17 -10.96 -7.13
N VAL A 98 4.44 -10.78 -7.53
CA VAL A 98 5.48 -10.19 -6.69
C VAL A 98 5.11 -8.73 -6.40
N PRO A 99 4.99 -8.31 -5.11
CA PRO A 99 4.69 -6.93 -4.78
C PRO A 99 5.76 -5.99 -5.33
N GLN A 100 5.35 -4.99 -6.12
CA GLN A 100 6.23 -3.94 -6.60
C GLN A 100 6.06 -2.67 -5.75
N PRO A 101 7.08 -2.23 -5.00
CA PRO A 101 6.95 -1.05 -4.18
C PRO A 101 6.78 0.21 -5.02
N PHE A 102 5.99 1.14 -4.51
CA PHE A 102 5.92 2.51 -4.99
C PHE A 102 6.30 3.49 -3.88
N LYS A 103 6.89 4.62 -4.28
CA LYS A 103 7.38 5.65 -3.37
C LYS A 103 6.21 6.41 -2.76
N VAL A 104 6.31 6.69 -1.46
CA VAL A 104 5.42 7.58 -0.73
C VAL A 104 6.28 8.59 0.04
N THR A 105 6.02 9.87 -0.18
CA THR A 105 6.72 10.98 0.47
C THR A 105 5.74 12.03 0.98
N TYR A 106 6.09 12.75 2.03
CA TYR A 106 5.38 13.93 2.51
C TYR A 106 6.38 14.95 3.10
N PRO A 107 6.31 16.24 2.76
CA PRO A 107 5.54 16.77 1.62
C PRO A 107 6.03 16.16 0.28
N GLU A 108 5.19 16.22 -0.76
CA GLU A 108 5.53 15.67 -2.08
C GLU A 108 6.60 16.51 -2.80
N GLN A 109 6.58 17.83 -2.58
CA GLN A 109 7.58 18.78 -3.05
C GLN A 109 7.95 19.77 -1.94
N GLY A 110 9.23 20.17 -1.87
CA GLY A 110 9.67 21.32 -1.08
C GLY A 110 9.72 21.11 0.44
N ASP A 111 9.98 22.22 1.14
CA ASP A 111 10.39 22.24 2.53
C ASP A 111 9.23 21.90 3.49
N SER A 112 9.58 21.30 4.63
CA SER A 112 8.62 20.82 5.63
C SER A 112 8.06 21.98 6.44
N ALA A 113 7.04 22.65 5.90
CA ALA A 113 6.33 23.74 6.57
C ALA A 113 5.77 23.37 7.97
N GLY A 114 5.75 22.08 8.33
CA GLY A 114 5.33 21.59 9.65
C GLY A 114 6.35 20.69 10.36
N GLY A 115 7.64 20.71 10.00
CA GLY A 115 8.70 19.96 10.68
C GLY A 115 8.66 18.43 10.55
N LYS A 116 7.56 17.87 10.02
CA LYS A 116 7.40 16.44 9.74
C LYS A 116 7.74 16.09 8.30
N ARG A 117 8.46 14.98 8.12
CA ARG A 117 8.74 14.35 6.82
C ARG A 117 8.35 12.89 6.87
N LEU A 118 7.67 12.42 5.84
CA LEU A 118 7.45 10.99 5.63
C LEU A 118 8.20 10.58 4.38
N MET A 119 8.90 9.44 4.44
CA MET A 119 9.35 8.75 3.25
C MET A 119 9.14 7.25 3.43
N GLY A 120 8.90 6.53 2.35
CA GLY A 120 8.77 5.09 2.44
C GLY A 120 8.16 4.48 1.19
N THR A 121 7.71 3.25 1.37
CA THR A 121 7.16 2.43 0.31
C THR A 121 5.86 1.77 0.73
N LEU A 122 4.99 1.61 -0.25
CA LEU A 122 3.83 0.73 -0.16
C LEU A 122 3.92 -0.28 -1.30
N SER A 123 3.50 -1.50 -1.05
CA SER A 123 3.36 -2.50 -2.12
C SER A 123 2.17 -3.40 -1.87
N LEU A 124 1.55 -3.83 -2.97
CA LEU A 124 0.43 -4.76 -2.95
C LEU A 124 0.81 -5.97 -3.80
N GLY A 125 0.65 -7.17 -3.24
CA GLY A 125 0.78 -8.41 -3.98
C GLY A 125 -0.34 -9.38 -3.63
N ARG A 126 -0.38 -10.50 -4.35
CA ARG A 126 -1.42 -11.52 -4.20
C ARG A 126 -0.81 -12.91 -4.31
N SER A 127 -1.12 -13.76 -3.34
CA SER A 127 -1.07 -15.22 -3.50
C SER A 127 -2.50 -15.76 -3.41
N SER A 128 -2.87 -16.42 -2.31
CA SER A 128 -4.26 -16.74 -1.95
C SER A 128 -5.02 -15.53 -1.38
N TYR A 129 -4.28 -14.51 -0.92
CA TYR A 129 -4.84 -13.29 -0.33
C TYR A 129 -4.11 -12.06 -0.86
N ALA A 130 -4.78 -10.92 -0.85
CA ALA A 130 -4.13 -9.64 -1.03
C ALA A 130 -3.28 -9.32 0.21
N ILE A 131 -2.04 -8.89 -0.02
CA ILE A 131 -1.08 -8.53 1.02
C ILE A 131 -0.62 -7.11 0.74
N LEU A 132 -0.91 -6.20 1.68
CA LEU A 132 -0.37 -4.85 1.70
C LEU A 132 0.88 -4.84 2.58
N LYS A 133 2.00 -4.36 2.03
CA LYS A 133 3.22 -4.08 2.79
C LYS A 133 3.43 -2.58 2.89
N VAL A 134 3.80 -2.15 4.09
CA VAL A 134 4.01 -0.75 4.46
C VAL A 134 5.39 -0.65 5.09
N ASP A 135 6.27 0.18 4.54
CA ASP A 135 7.56 0.50 5.16
C ASP A 135 7.77 2.01 5.11
N LEU A 136 7.53 2.68 6.24
CA LEU A 136 7.46 4.13 6.37
C LEU A 136 8.46 4.60 7.40
N LEU A 137 9.13 5.71 7.11
CA LEU A 137 9.98 6.46 8.00
C LEU A 137 9.40 7.86 8.19
N LEU A 138 8.96 8.15 9.41
CA LEU A 138 8.55 9.47 9.85
C LEU A 138 9.74 10.15 10.54
N GLN A 139 10.12 11.33 10.05
CA GLN A 139 11.05 12.22 10.72
C GLN A 139 10.27 13.39 11.30
N GLN A 140 10.39 13.62 12.60
CA GLN A 140 9.74 14.71 13.33
C GLN A 140 10.65 15.14 14.49
N ASP A 141 10.84 16.45 14.66
CA ASP A 141 11.59 17.03 15.80
C ASP A 141 13.02 16.46 15.96
N GLY A 142 13.68 16.16 14.84
CA GLY A 142 15.02 15.56 14.82
C GLY A 142 15.06 14.06 15.16
N GLN A 143 13.91 13.44 15.45
CA GLN A 143 13.78 12.02 15.70
C GLN A 143 13.19 11.29 14.49
N SER A 144 13.51 10.00 14.39
CA SER A 144 13.05 9.12 13.32
C SER A 144 12.29 7.94 13.90
N TYR A 145 11.15 7.62 13.30
CA TYR A 145 10.28 6.52 13.68
C TYR A 145 9.94 5.69 12.45
N ARG A 146 10.09 4.37 12.53
CA ARG A 146 9.87 3.48 11.39
C ARG A 146 8.75 2.48 11.66
N MET A 147 7.80 2.40 10.73
CA MET A 147 6.76 1.38 10.68
C MET A 147 7.11 0.44 9.52
N GLU A 148 7.40 -0.82 9.82
CA GLU A 148 7.55 -1.88 8.83
C GLU A 148 6.50 -2.96 9.12
N GLU A 149 5.44 -2.99 8.32
CA GLU A 149 4.24 -3.78 8.57
C GLU A 149 3.80 -4.53 7.32
N THR A 150 3.32 -5.76 7.53
CA THR A 150 2.72 -6.59 6.48
C THR A 150 1.32 -7.02 6.92
N ARG A 151 0.31 -6.64 6.15
CA ARG A 151 -1.10 -6.94 6.46
C ARG A 151 -1.74 -7.75 5.35
N ARG A 152 -2.32 -8.89 5.72
CA ARG A 152 -3.31 -9.58 4.89
C ARG A 152 -4.57 -8.73 4.86
N MET A 153 -4.96 -8.33 3.66
CA MET A 153 -6.13 -7.50 3.44
C MET A 153 -7.34 -8.38 3.14
N LYS A 154 -8.48 -8.04 3.72
CA LYS A 154 -9.76 -8.68 3.46
C LYS A 154 -10.72 -7.69 2.83
N ARG A 155 -11.54 -8.18 1.90
CA ARG A 155 -12.53 -7.38 1.19
C ARG A 155 -13.46 -6.67 2.16
N GLY A 156 -13.62 -5.36 1.99
CA GLY A 156 -14.58 -4.54 2.73
C GLY A 156 -14.25 -4.34 4.22
N GLU A 157 -13.12 -4.84 4.70
CA GLU A 157 -12.64 -4.58 6.06
C GLU A 157 -11.77 -3.32 6.08
N LEU A 158 -11.93 -2.54 7.15
CA LEU A 158 -11.04 -1.43 7.47
C LEU A 158 -9.88 -1.95 8.31
N HIS A 159 -8.66 -1.86 7.77
CA HIS A 159 -7.46 -2.32 8.45
C HIS A 159 -6.70 -1.14 9.05
N TYR A 160 -6.45 -1.23 10.36
CA TYR A 160 -5.58 -0.31 11.10
C TYR A 160 -4.21 -0.96 11.33
N LEU A 161 -3.15 -0.25 10.97
CA LEU A 161 -1.76 -0.57 11.26
C LEU A 161 -1.25 0.54 12.18
N ASP A 162 -0.95 0.17 13.43
CA ASP A 162 -0.64 1.14 14.47
C ASP A 162 0.86 1.36 14.62
N HIS A 163 1.24 2.59 14.94
CA HIS A 163 2.56 2.92 15.46
C HIS A 163 2.41 4.10 16.43
N PRO A 164 3.21 4.15 17.50
CA PRO A 164 3.17 5.23 18.50
C PRO A 164 3.14 6.68 17.95
N LYS A 165 3.78 6.99 16.82
CA LYS A 165 3.86 8.34 16.24
C LYS A 165 3.11 8.51 14.91
N MET A 166 2.63 7.43 14.32
CA MET A 166 1.92 7.44 13.03
C MET A 166 1.01 6.23 12.89
N GLY A 167 0.03 6.31 11.99
CA GLY A 167 -0.83 5.18 11.70
C GLY A 167 -1.12 5.07 10.21
N VAL A 168 -1.52 3.87 9.81
CA VAL A 168 -2.07 3.61 8.48
C VAL A 168 -3.45 3.00 8.60
N ILE A 169 -4.40 3.58 7.89
CA ILE A 169 -5.74 3.01 7.68
C ILE A 169 -5.84 2.62 6.21
N ALA A 170 -6.21 1.37 5.94
CA ALA A 170 -6.31 0.87 4.58
C ALA A 170 -7.58 0.03 4.37
N THR A 171 -8.14 0.09 3.17
CA THR A 171 -9.23 -0.78 2.70
C THR A 171 -8.86 -1.41 1.36
N ILE A 172 -9.49 -2.55 1.05
CA ILE A 172 -9.40 -3.19 -0.26
C ILE A 172 -10.78 -3.65 -0.73
N GLN A 173 -11.07 -3.44 -2.02
CA GLN A 173 -12.27 -3.93 -2.69
C GLN A 173 -11.89 -4.60 -4.01
N PRO A 174 -12.29 -5.85 -4.27
CA PRO A 174 -12.20 -6.41 -5.61
C PRO A 174 -13.24 -5.75 -6.52
N VAL A 175 -12.85 -5.53 -7.77
CA VAL A 175 -13.66 -5.03 -8.89
C VAL A 175 -13.94 -6.22 -9.78
N ASP A 176 -14.93 -7.00 -9.41
CA ASP A 176 -15.41 -8.18 -10.13
C ASP A 176 -16.79 -7.89 -10.73
#